data_AF-A0A938VFT1-F1
#
_entry.id   AF-A0A938VFT1-F1
#
_cell.length_a   1.000
_cell.length_b   1.000
_cell.length_c   1.000
_cell.angle_alpha   90.00
_cell.angle_beta   90.00
_cell.angle_gamma   90.00
#
_symmetry.space_group_name_H-M   'P 1'
#
loop_
_entity.id
_entity.type
_entity.pdbx_description
1 polymer ?
#
loop_
_entity_poly.entity_id
_entity_poly.type
_entity_poly.pdbx_seq_one_letter_code
_entity_poly.pdbx_strand_id
1 'polypeptide(L)'
;MTALSRDDLQQVAIHPGDGVLVRTGWGRHCPDASRYVSPKTGVPGPDGAACRWLADQQVFLVGADTPKFEYLAPHDPHLAGHLTLIVERGIYILENMNLESLAEARVYEFLFVYLP
;
A
#
# COMPACT_ATOMS: atom_id res chain seq x y z
N MET A 1 -1.43 13.81 8.80
CA MET A 1 -1.56 12.47 8.20
C MET A 1 -0.30 11.72 8.56
N THR A 2 -0.40 10.55 9.16
CA THR A 2 0.75 9.81 9.71
C THR A 2 1.05 8.62 8.81
N ALA A 3 2.32 8.32 8.57
CA ALA A 3 2.73 7.13 7.85
C ALA A 3 2.36 5.87 8.63
N LEU A 4 2.08 4.77 7.92
CA LEU A 4 1.86 3.46 8.53
C LEU A 4 3.21 2.82 8.86
N SER A 5 3.38 2.43 10.12
CA SER A 5 4.54 1.74 10.65
C SER A 5 4.31 0.23 10.69
N ARG A 6 5.37 -0.55 10.97
CA ARG A 6 5.26 -2.00 11.18
C ARG A 6 4.23 -2.38 12.25
N ASP A 7 4.14 -1.60 13.32
CA ASP A 7 3.28 -1.92 14.46
C ASP A 7 1.78 -1.76 14.13
N ASP A 8 1.47 -1.12 13.00
CA ASP A 8 0.11 -0.96 12.48
C ASP A 8 -0.36 -2.18 11.67
N LEU A 9 0.52 -3.15 11.39
CA LEU A 9 0.18 -4.37 10.69
C LEU A 9 -0.66 -5.28 11.59
N GLN A 10 -1.78 -5.77 11.04
CA GLN A 10 -2.50 -6.89 11.63
C GLN A 10 -1.53 -8.06 11.75
N GLN A 11 -1.58 -8.81 12.85
CA GLN A 11 -0.65 -9.92 13.17
C GLN A 11 -0.85 -11.14 12.25
N VAL A 12 -0.90 -10.91 10.95
CA VAL A 12 -1.00 -11.89 9.87
C VAL A 12 0.41 -12.34 9.55
N ALA A 13 0.62 -13.65 9.45
CA ALA A 13 1.89 -14.18 9.00
C ALA A 13 2.07 -13.86 7.51
N ILE A 14 3.22 -13.31 7.14
CA ILE A 14 3.58 -13.06 5.75
C ILE A 14 4.65 -14.09 5.37
N HIS A 15 4.43 -14.75 4.24
CA HIS A 15 5.34 -15.74 3.69
C HIS A 15 5.90 -15.27 2.34
N PRO A 16 7.11 -15.74 1.96
CA PRO A 16 7.66 -15.50 0.64
C PRO A 16 6.68 -15.90 -0.47
N GLY A 17 6.45 -15.00 -1.43
CA GLY A 17 5.51 -15.20 -2.52
C GLY A 17 4.09 -14.68 -2.28
N ASP A 18 3.75 -14.26 -1.06
CA ASP A 18 2.43 -13.69 -0.76
C ASP A 18 2.23 -12.33 -1.44
N GLY A 19 0.96 -11.99 -1.67
CA GLY A 19 0.54 -10.63 -1.98
C GLY A 19 0.07 -9.91 -0.72
N VAL A 20 0.59 -8.72 -0.44
CA VAL A 20 0.20 -7.94 0.76
C VAL A 20 -0.63 -6.73 0.37
N LEU A 21 -1.88 -6.68 0.83
CA LEU A 21 -2.80 -5.57 0.57
C LEU A 21 -2.99 -4.70 1.82
N VAL A 22 -2.79 -3.40 1.70
CA VAL A 22 -2.88 -2.43 2.79
C VAL A 22 -4.11 -1.57 2.60
N ARG A 23 -5.05 -1.65 3.55
CA ARG A 23 -6.16 -0.71 3.63
C ARG A 23 -5.82 0.44 4.57
N THR A 24 -5.61 1.62 4.01
CA THR A 24 -5.46 2.88 4.73
C THR A 24 -6.81 3.53 5.05
N GLY A 25 -7.85 3.15 4.31
CA GLY A 25 -9.15 3.80 4.32
C GLY A 25 -9.21 5.07 3.47
N TRP A 26 -8.13 5.43 2.77
CA TRP A 26 -8.07 6.60 1.89
C TRP A 26 -8.93 6.44 0.63
N GLY A 27 -9.19 5.19 0.21
CA GLY A 27 -9.99 4.87 -0.97
C GLY A 27 -11.39 5.51 -0.95
N ARG A 28 -11.94 5.80 0.24
CA ARG A 28 -13.21 6.53 0.41
C ARG A 28 -13.21 7.94 -0.21
N HIS A 29 -12.03 8.51 -0.46
CA HIS A 29 -11.88 9.83 -1.06
C HIS A 29 -11.76 9.78 -2.58
N CYS A 30 -11.66 8.61 -3.20
CA CYS A 30 -11.53 8.43 -4.66
C CYS A 30 -12.56 9.24 -5.49
N PRO A 31 -13.84 9.40 -5.08
CA PRO A 31 -14.78 10.24 -5.81
C PRO A 31 -14.40 11.74 -5.89
N ASP A 32 -13.58 12.24 -4.97
CA ASP A 32 -13.01 13.58 -4.99
C ASP A 32 -11.54 13.52 -5.37
N ALA A 33 -11.26 13.59 -6.67
CA ALA A 33 -9.90 13.52 -7.22
C ALA A 33 -8.98 14.61 -6.64
N SER A 34 -9.51 15.80 -6.31
CA SER A 34 -8.73 16.92 -5.80
C SER A 34 -8.15 16.66 -4.40
N ARG A 35 -8.88 15.86 -3.61
CA ARG A 35 -8.45 15.36 -2.31
C ARG A 35 -7.64 14.07 -2.45
N TYR A 36 -8.11 13.14 -3.26
CA TYR A 36 -7.55 11.79 -3.34
C TYR A 36 -6.09 11.79 -3.81
N VAL A 37 -5.76 12.57 -4.83
CA VAL A 37 -4.41 12.63 -5.42
C VAL A 37 -3.61 13.83 -4.90
N SER A 38 -4.12 14.55 -3.88
CA SER A 38 -3.70 15.90 -3.56
C SER A 38 -2.22 16.00 -3.16
N PRO A 39 -1.37 16.68 -3.94
CA PRO A 39 0.02 16.93 -3.54
C PRO A 39 0.09 17.85 -2.32
N LYS A 40 -0.97 18.63 -2.05
CA LYS A 40 -1.00 19.59 -0.94
C LYS A 40 -1.19 18.93 0.42
N THR A 41 -1.95 17.84 0.47
CA THR A 41 -2.19 17.12 1.72
C THR A 41 -1.34 15.86 1.85
N GLY A 42 -0.72 15.44 0.74
CA GLY A 42 -0.02 14.17 0.65
C GLY A 42 -0.98 13.00 0.46
N VAL A 43 -0.42 11.80 0.43
CA VAL A 43 -1.14 10.52 0.32
C VAL A 43 -0.66 9.58 1.43
N PRO A 44 -1.56 8.92 2.18
CA PRO A 44 -1.12 7.98 3.21
C PRO A 44 -0.61 6.69 2.57
N GLY A 45 0.23 5.96 3.29
CA GLY A 45 0.78 4.68 2.84
C GLY A 45 1.90 4.21 3.76
N PRO A 46 2.54 3.07 3.46
CA PRO A 46 3.75 2.64 4.13
C PRO A 46 4.90 3.61 3.83
N ASP A 47 5.72 3.91 4.83
CA ASP A 47 6.94 4.68 4.61
C ASP A 47 8.05 3.82 3.96
N GLY A 48 9.19 4.45 3.65
CA GLY A 48 10.32 3.73 3.05
C GLY A 48 10.88 2.60 3.92
N ALA A 49 10.75 2.66 5.24
CA ALA A 49 11.19 1.58 6.12
C ALA A 49 10.23 0.38 6.05
N ALA A 50 8.93 0.63 6.03
CA ALA A 50 7.91 -0.39 5.81
C ALA A 50 8.02 -1.03 4.42
N CYS A 51 8.29 -0.24 3.38
CA CYS A 51 8.53 -0.76 2.02
C CYS A 51 9.76 -1.70 1.96
N ARG A 52 10.87 -1.31 2.61
CA ARG A 52 12.06 -2.18 2.73
C ARG A 52 11.74 -3.47 3.48
N TRP A 53 11.03 -3.36 4.60
CA TRP A 53 10.64 -4.53 5.38
C TRP A 53 9.75 -5.51 4.60
N LEU A 54 8.75 -5.00 3.86
CA LEU A 54 7.90 -5.81 2.98
C LEU A 54 8.74 -6.51 1.90
N ALA A 55 9.71 -5.80 1.32
CA ALA A 55 10.61 -6.38 0.34
C ALA A 55 11.49 -7.49 0.94
N ASP A 56 11.97 -7.32 2.17
CA ASP A 56 12.75 -8.32 2.89
C ASP A 56 11.91 -9.58 3.22
N GLN A 57 10.58 -9.49 3.24
CA GLN A 57 9.69 -10.66 3.36
C GLN A 57 9.54 -11.44 2.03
N GLN A 58 10.12 -10.95 0.93
CA GLN A 58 10.04 -11.56 -0.40
C GLN A 58 8.59 -11.74 -0.91
N VAL A 59 7.73 -10.75 -0.63
CA VAL A 59 6.37 -10.70 -1.17
C VAL A 59 6.40 -10.62 -2.70
N PHE A 60 5.44 -11.23 -3.37
CA PHE A 60 5.33 -11.20 -4.83
C PHE A 60 4.78 -9.86 -5.33
N LEU A 61 3.80 -9.32 -4.62
CA LEU A 61 3.19 -8.03 -4.91
C LEU A 61 2.77 -7.32 -3.63
N VAL A 62 2.62 -6.01 -3.73
CA VAL A 62 1.96 -5.20 -2.73
C VAL A 62 0.80 -4.43 -3.36
N GLY A 63 -0.21 -4.10 -2.57
CA GLY A 63 -1.31 -3.26 -3.05
C GLY A 63 -1.92 -2.38 -1.98
N ALA A 64 -2.56 -1.29 -2.39
CA ALA A 64 -3.22 -0.36 -1.48
C ALA A 64 -4.47 0.31 -2.08
N ASP A 65 -5.30 0.86 -1.20
CA ASP A 65 -6.48 1.67 -1.52
C ASP A 65 -6.16 3.15 -1.81
N THR A 66 -4.91 3.44 -2.13
CA THR A 66 -4.35 4.78 -2.33
C THR A 66 -3.88 4.97 -3.78
N PRO A 67 -3.79 6.22 -4.27
CA PRO A 67 -3.29 6.49 -5.62
C PRO A 67 -1.79 6.30 -5.77
N LYS A 68 -1.07 6.16 -4.65
CA LYS A 68 0.33 5.79 -4.56
C LYS A 68 0.48 4.82 -3.40
N PHE A 69 1.18 3.70 -3.59
CA PHE A 69 1.31 2.69 -2.53
C PHE A 69 1.97 3.26 -1.28
N GLU A 70 3.08 3.96 -1.45
CA GLU A 70 3.86 4.54 -0.36
C GLU A 70 3.28 5.86 0.17
N TYR A 71 3.70 6.22 1.38
CA TYR A 71 3.42 7.53 1.96
C TYR A 71 4.08 8.64 1.12
N LEU A 72 3.28 9.66 0.77
CA LEU A 72 3.74 10.91 0.20
C LEU A 72 3.50 12.06 1.16
N ALA A 73 4.56 12.74 1.54
CA ALA A 73 4.45 13.96 2.32
C ALA A 73 3.84 15.10 1.48
N PRO A 74 3.17 16.07 2.11
CA PRO A 74 2.76 17.30 1.44
C PRO A 74 3.91 17.93 0.64
N HIS A 75 3.66 18.20 -0.63
CA HIS A 75 4.59 18.83 -1.58
C HIS A 75 5.85 18.01 -1.90
N ASP A 76 5.94 16.75 -1.49
CA ASP A 76 7.05 15.87 -1.79
C ASP A 76 6.62 14.73 -2.72
N PRO A 77 7.04 14.74 -4.00
CA PRO A 77 6.71 13.69 -4.94
C PRO A 77 7.70 12.52 -4.90
N HIS A 78 8.60 12.43 -3.91
CA HIS A 78 9.61 11.38 -3.85
C HIS A 78 9.01 9.98 -3.66
N LEU A 79 9.36 9.05 -4.55
CA LEU A 79 8.83 7.68 -4.61
C LEU A 79 9.89 6.64 -4.18
N ALA A 80 10.35 6.72 -2.92
CA ALA A 80 11.37 5.81 -2.39
C ALA A 80 10.90 4.33 -2.38
N GLY A 81 9.64 4.10 -2.03
CA GLY A 81 8.98 2.80 -2.02
C GLY A 81 8.91 2.19 -3.41
N HIS A 82 8.55 2.95 -4.44
CA HIS A 82 8.58 2.45 -5.82
C HIS A 82 9.99 2.02 -6.25
N LEU A 83 11.02 2.81 -5.91
CA LEU A 83 12.41 2.46 -6.21
C LEU A 83 12.79 1.13 -5.53
N THR A 84 12.54 1.01 -4.22
CA THR A 84 12.86 -0.22 -3.50
C THR A 84 12.06 -1.42 -3.98
N LEU A 85 10.74 -1.31 -4.13
CA LEU A 85 9.88 -2.44 -4.46
C LEU A 85 10.05 -2.87 -5.92
N ILE A 86 9.93 -1.95 -6.87
CA ILE A 86 9.95 -2.29 -8.30
C ILE A 86 11.39 -2.43 -8.80
N VAL A 87 12.21 -1.38 -8.64
CA VAL A 87 13.52 -1.30 -9.32
C VAL A 87 14.56 -2.19 -8.66
N GLU A 88 14.63 -2.17 -7.33
CA GLU A 88 15.66 -2.90 -6.58
C GLU A 88 15.27 -4.35 -6.26
N ARG A 89 13.97 -4.66 -6.25
CA ARG A 89 13.44 -5.94 -5.72
C ARG A 89 12.48 -6.67 -6.65
N GLY A 90 12.00 -6.05 -7.73
CA GLY A 90 11.14 -6.72 -8.72
C GLY A 90 9.74 -7.08 -8.22
N ILE A 91 9.24 -6.37 -7.20
CA ILE A 91 7.94 -6.56 -6.55
C ILE A 91 6.90 -5.67 -7.24
N TYR A 92 5.77 -6.25 -7.62
CA TYR A 92 4.68 -5.53 -8.27
C TYR A 92 3.93 -4.62 -7.29
N ILE A 93 3.41 -3.49 -7.79
CA ILE A 93 2.57 -2.56 -7.02
C ILE A 93 1.19 -2.47 -7.67
N LEU A 94 0.13 -2.62 -6.86
CA LEU A 94 -1.26 -2.40 -7.23
C LEU A 94 -1.85 -1.21 -6.44
N GLU A 95 -2.42 -0.24 -7.14
CA GLU A 95 -2.93 1.01 -6.55
C GLU A 95 -4.43 1.17 -6.83
N ASN A 96 -5.09 2.03 -6.05
CA ASN A 96 -6.52 2.35 -6.19
C ASN A 96 -7.49 1.17 -5.94
N MET A 97 -7.11 0.24 -5.07
CA MET A 97 -7.93 -0.93 -4.74
C MET A 97 -9.14 -0.54 -3.86
N ASN A 98 -10.27 -1.23 -4.05
CA ASN A 98 -11.36 -1.17 -3.08
C ASN A 98 -11.24 -2.35 -2.10
N LEU A 99 -10.90 -2.05 -0.85
CA LEU A 99 -10.68 -3.04 0.22
C LEU A 99 -11.74 -2.96 1.33
N GLU A 100 -12.81 -2.17 1.15
CA GLU A 100 -13.80 -1.90 2.20
C GLU A 100 -14.54 -3.17 2.63
N SER A 101 -15.07 -3.94 1.69
CA SER A 101 -15.84 -5.16 2.01
C SER A 101 -14.99 -6.23 2.70
N LEU A 102 -13.72 -6.38 2.32
CA LEU A 102 -12.78 -7.30 2.98
C LEU A 102 -12.51 -6.88 4.42
N ALA A 103 -12.31 -5.58 4.65
CA ALA A 103 -12.05 -5.03 5.97
C ALA A 103 -13.27 -5.11 6.88
N GLU A 104 -14.47 -4.83 6.37
CA GLU A 104 -15.74 -5.00 7.10
C GLU A 104 -15.97 -6.47 7.49
N ALA A 105 -15.67 -7.39 6.58
CA ALA A 105 -15.77 -8.83 6.82
C ALA A 105 -14.64 -9.39 7.70
N ARG A 106 -13.59 -8.60 7.98
CA ARG A 106 -12.39 -9.00 8.72
C ARG A 106 -11.70 -10.23 8.10
N VAL A 107 -11.66 -10.27 6.78
CA VAL A 107 -10.98 -11.30 6.00
C VAL A 107 -9.58 -10.80 5.63
N TYR A 108 -8.56 -11.50 6.10
CA TYR A 108 -7.16 -11.08 5.98
C TYR A 108 -6.30 -12.02 5.14
N GLU A 109 -6.78 -13.25 4.91
CA GLU A 109 -6.12 -14.26 4.08
C GLU A 109 -7.15 -14.82 3.10
N PHE A 110 -6.81 -14.81 1.81
CA PHE A 110 -7.71 -15.24 0.73
C PHE A 110 -6.92 -15.50 -0.55
N LEU A 111 -7.53 -16.26 -1.47
CA LEU A 111 -7.03 -16.38 -2.83
C LEU A 111 -7.22 -15.05 -3.56
N PHE A 112 -6.11 -14.44 -3.99
CA PHE A 112 -6.11 -13.24 -4.82
C PHE A 112 -5.90 -13.61 -6.29
N VAL A 113 -6.79 -13.13 -7.16
CA VAL A 113 -6.71 -13.33 -8.61
C VAL A 113 -6.69 -11.97 -9.28
N TYR A 114 -5.61 -11.70 -10.04
CA TYR A 114 -5.43 -10.48 -10.81
C TYR A 114 -4.78 -10.83 -12.15
N LEU A 115 -5.32 -10.28 -13.23
CA LEU A 115 -4.74 -10.36 -14.57
C LEU A 115 -4.46 -8.93 -15.04
N PRO A 116 -3.26 -8.65 -15.58
CA PRO A 116 -2.89 -7.33 -16.07
C PRO A 116 -3.60 -6.94 -17.37
#